data_AF-A0A0K1ELZ9-F1
#
_entry.id   AF-A0A0K1ELZ9-F1
#
_cell.length_a   1.000
_cell.length_b   1.000
_cell.length_c   1.000
_cell.angle_alpha   90.00
_cell.angle_beta   90.00
_cell.angle_gamma   90.00
#
_symmetry.space_group_name_H-M   'P 1'
#
loop_
_entity.id
_entity.type
_entity.pdbx_description
1 polymer ?
#
loop_
_entity_poly.entity_id
_entity_poly.type
_entity_poly.pdbx_seq_one_letter_code
_entity_poly.pdbx_strand_id
1 'polypeptide(L)'
;MQHRHVAALRCVMVRPLPHVLVQTLALVTTLALAPLHLSTAHAQEPTRVERTWYGWQNLIGFGTAYGLLGAGASVESGSTALLIAGAATYTLSSPIIHLAHGNMASAAKSVGLNVGLPLCGAALGASLICGTGGCKSSRFGTVISVLTGAILATASVVTATVIDVSLLAHEETPRGAPPTPSGLVPEAARYQPIFQAGWTF
;
A
#
# COMPACT_ATOMS: atom_id res chain seq x y z
N MET A 1 16.14 -71.54 10.93
CA MET A 1 14.75 -71.10 10.64
C MET A 1 14.78 -69.58 10.45
N GLN A 2 15.25 -69.08 9.31
CA GLN A 2 14.59 -68.96 8.01
C GLN A 2 13.68 -67.71 7.93
N HIS A 3 14.27 -66.70 7.29
CA HIS A 3 13.78 -65.39 6.87
C HIS A 3 12.32 -65.28 6.44
N ARG A 4 11.68 -64.13 6.73
CA ARG A 4 10.86 -63.37 5.77
C ARG A 4 10.90 -61.86 6.04
N HIS A 5 11.72 -61.14 5.26
CA HIS A 5 11.57 -59.70 5.04
C HIS A 5 10.49 -59.50 3.99
N VAL A 6 9.39 -58.83 4.34
CA VAL A 6 8.35 -58.40 3.38
C VAL A 6 8.63 -56.94 3.03
N ALA A 7 9.19 -56.73 1.84
CA ALA A 7 9.36 -55.41 1.24
C ALA A 7 8.00 -54.89 0.77
N ALA A 8 7.49 -53.87 1.45
CA ALA A 8 6.29 -53.15 1.01
C ALA A 8 6.68 -52.16 -0.10
N LEU A 9 6.34 -52.49 -1.35
CA LEU A 9 6.37 -51.53 -2.46
C LEU A 9 5.40 -50.38 -2.14
N ARG A 10 5.94 -49.20 -1.87
CA ARG A 10 5.15 -47.97 -1.81
C ARG A 10 4.82 -47.54 -3.24
N CYS A 11 3.56 -47.71 -3.61
CA CYS A 11 2.99 -47.18 -4.84
C CYS A 11 3.11 -45.64 -4.80
N VAL A 12 3.98 -45.06 -5.63
CA VAL A 12 4.11 -43.61 -5.80
C VAL A 12 2.88 -43.12 -6.54
N MET A 13 1.92 -42.60 -5.79
CA MET A 13 0.68 -42.03 -6.30
C MET A 13 1.00 -40.66 -6.94
N VAL A 14 1.15 -40.64 -8.27
CA VAL A 14 1.30 -39.42 -9.07
C VAL A 14 0.00 -38.62 -8.94
N ARG A 15 0.03 -37.52 -8.19
CA ARG A 15 -1.14 -36.65 -8.04
C ARG A 15 -1.32 -35.83 -9.33
N PRO A 16 -2.53 -35.79 -9.92
CA PRO A 16 -2.79 -34.96 -11.09
C PRO A 16 -2.57 -33.48 -10.73
N LEU A 17 -1.89 -32.75 -11.62
CA LEU A 17 -1.77 -31.30 -11.50
C LEU A 17 -3.17 -30.66 -11.44
N PRO A 18 -3.44 -29.74 -10.49
CA PRO A 18 -4.75 -29.10 -10.39
C PRO A 18 -5.01 -28.24 -11.64
N HIS A 19 -6.14 -28.49 -12.31
CA HIS A 19 -6.61 -27.76 -13.51
C HIS A 19 -6.62 -26.22 -13.36
N VAL A 20 -6.60 -25.70 -12.14
CA VAL A 20 -6.53 -24.28 -11.81
C VAL A 20 -5.25 -23.61 -12.33
N LEU A 21 -4.13 -24.35 -12.43
CA LEU A 21 -2.83 -23.78 -12.83
C LEU A 21 -2.72 -23.55 -14.36
N VAL A 22 -3.53 -24.22 -15.16
CA VAL A 22 -3.53 -24.10 -16.63
C VAL A 22 -4.41 -22.92 -17.09
N GLN A 23 -5.48 -22.59 -16.35
CA GLN A 23 -6.37 -21.48 -16.71
C GLN A 23 -5.77 -20.10 -16.40
N THR A 24 -4.91 -19.98 -15.38
CA THR A 24 -4.28 -18.70 -15.03
C THR A 24 -3.21 -18.28 -16.05
N LEU A 25 -2.51 -19.22 -16.69
CA LEU A 25 -1.48 -18.90 -17.69
C LEU A 25 -2.06 -18.34 -19.01
N ALA A 26 -3.23 -18.81 -19.43
CA ALA A 26 -3.87 -18.41 -20.69
C ALA A 26 -4.46 -16.98 -20.64
N LEU A 27 -4.84 -16.49 -19.46
CA LEU A 27 -5.37 -15.12 -19.32
C LEU A 27 -4.28 -14.05 -19.36
N VAL A 28 -3.04 -14.40 -18.97
CA VAL A 28 -1.91 -13.47 -18.96
C VAL A 28 -1.40 -13.18 -20.37
N THR A 29 -1.60 -14.10 -21.34
CA THR A 29 -1.04 -13.95 -22.69
C THR A 29 -1.87 -13.06 -23.61
N THR A 30 -3.19 -12.97 -23.44
CA THR A 30 -4.07 -12.15 -24.30
C THR A 30 -4.03 -10.66 -23.97
N LEU A 31 -3.64 -10.25 -22.76
CA LEU A 31 -3.51 -8.83 -22.40
C LEU A 31 -2.28 -8.14 -23.03
N ALA A 32 -1.35 -8.90 -23.58
CA ALA A 32 -0.08 -8.38 -24.08
C ALA A 32 -0.10 -7.87 -25.54
N LEU A 33 -1.14 -8.18 -26.34
CA LEU A 33 -1.16 -7.86 -27.78
C LEU A 33 -1.96 -6.60 -28.17
N ALA A 34 -2.62 -5.92 -27.23
CA ALA A 34 -3.50 -4.80 -27.55
C ALA A 34 -2.87 -3.42 -27.89
N PRO A 35 -1.60 -3.06 -27.56
CA PRO A 35 -1.16 -1.67 -27.68
C PRO A 35 -0.34 -1.36 -28.95
N LEU A 36 -0.62 -1.99 -30.10
CA LEU A 36 0.07 -1.69 -31.37
C LEU A 36 -0.64 -0.65 -32.26
N HIS A 37 -1.63 0.07 -31.73
CA HIS A 37 -2.15 1.27 -32.40
C HIS A 37 -1.14 2.42 -32.25
N LEU A 38 -0.21 2.49 -33.21
CA LEU A 38 0.69 3.63 -33.42
C LEU A 38 -0.14 4.91 -33.60
N SER A 39 -0.21 5.71 -32.55
CA SER A 39 -0.54 7.13 -32.64
C SER A 39 0.58 7.83 -33.39
N THR A 40 0.22 8.51 -34.48
CA THR A 40 1.05 9.53 -35.14
C THR A 40 1.36 10.63 -34.12
N ALA A 41 2.54 10.54 -33.50
CA ALA A 41 3.02 11.49 -32.52
C ALA A 41 3.33 12.83 -33.20
N HIS A 42 2.43 13.80 -33.05
CA HIS A 42 2.87 15.18 -33.07
C HIS A 42 3.87 15.34 -31.92
N ALA A 43 5.08 15.83 -32.22
CA ALA A 43 6.07 16.20 -31.22
C ALA A 43 5.60 17.44 -30.45
N GLN A 44 4.55 17.29 -29.64
CA GLN A 44 4.26 18.23 -28.57
C GLN A 44 5.36 18.00 -27.54
N GLU A 45 6.14 19.05 -27.28
CA GLU A 45 7.07 19.05 -26.16
C GLU A 45 6.25 18.70 -24.91
N PRO A 46 6.59 17.60 -24.20
CA PRO A 46 5.80 17.16 -23.05
C PRO A 46 5.68 18.33 -22.09
N THR A 47 4.44 18.69 -21.73
CA THR A 47 4.22 19.70 -20.70
C THR A 47 5.01 19.27 -19.48
N ARG A 48 6.01 20.07 -19.10
CA ARG A 48 6.90 19.70 -18.01
C ARG A 48 6.07 19.74 -16.73
N VAL A 49 5.83 18.59 -16.13
CA VAL A 49 5.13 18.49 -14.84
C VAL A 49 6.17 18.60 -13.73
N GLU A 50 5.93 19.51 -12.79
CA GLU A 50 6.68 19.55 -11.54
C GLU A 50 5.93 18.76 -10.47
N ARG A 51 6.69 17.96 -9.71
CA ARG A 51 6.14 17.13 -8.63
C ARG A 51 6.55 17.71 -7.29
N THR A 52 5.57 18.13 -6.51
CA THR A 52 5.77 18.62 -5.14
C THR A 52 5.29 17.57 -4.16
N TRP A 53 6.13 17.21 -3.18
CA TRP A 53 5.80 16.19 -2.19
C TRP A 53 5.08 16.80 -0.98
N TYR A 54 3.91 16.26 -0.63
CA TYR A 54 3.12 16.66 0.53
C TYR A 54 2.94 15.54 1.57
N GLY A 55 3.73 14.46 1.47
CA GLY A 55 3.58 13.27 2.32
C GLY A 55 3.80 13.49 3.82
N TRP A 56 4.47 14.58 4.23
CA TRP A 56 4.60 14.92 5.65
C TRP A 56 3.24 15.19 6.32
N GLN A 57 2.24 15.68 5.57
CA GLN A 57 0.88 15.90 6.09
C GLN A 57 0.21 14.57 6.41
N ASN A 58 0.38 13.56 5.54
CA ASN A 58 -0.08 12.20 5.78
C ASN A 58 0.60 11.60 7.03
N LEU A 59 1.89 11.85 7.24
CA LEU A 59 2.62 11.36 8.43
C LEU A 59 2.03 11.90 9.74
N ILE A 60 1.55 13.14 9.78
CA ILE A 60 0.85 13.68 10.96
C ILE A 60 -0.44 12.90 11.19
N GLY A 61 -1.26 12.71 10.15
CA GLY A 61 -2.51 11.94 10.23
C GLY A 61 -2.28 10.52 10.75
N PHE A 62 -1.25 9.83 10.23
CA PHE A 62 -0.88 8.49 10.70
C PHE A 62 -0.32 8.50 12.12
N GLY A 63 0.49 9.48 12.49
CA GLY A 63 0.97 9.66 13.86
C GLY A 63 -0.18 9.82 14.85
N THR A 64 -1.18 10.65 14.53
CA THR A 64 -2.40 10.81 15.32
C THR A 64 -3.17 9.50 15.42
N ALA A 65 -3.36 8.79 14.31
CA ALA A 65 -4.06 7.51 14.29
C ALA A 65 -3.38 6.46 15.19
N TYR A 66 -2.05 6.32 15.09
CA TYR A 66 -1.28 5.40 15.93
C TYR A 66 -1.29 5.81 17.40
N GLY A 67 -1.25 7.11 17.69
CA GLY A 67 -1.42 7.63 19.04
C GLY A 67 -2.77 7.25 19.64
N LEU A 68 -3.86 7.43 18.89
CA LEU A 68 -5.22 7.06 19.32
C LEU A 68 -5.39 5.55 19.52
N LEU A 69 -4.86 4.73 18.58
CA LEU A 69 -4.89 3.27 18.70
C LEU A 69 -4.09 2.79 19.91
N GLY A 70 -2.87 3.32 20.09
CA GLY A 70 -2.02 3.00 21.23
C GLY A 70 -2.64 3.40 22.56
N ALA A 71 -3.18 4.62 22.65
CA ALA A 71 -3.90 5.09 23.84
C ALA A 71 -5.12 4.21 24.13
N GLY A 72 -5.92 3.89 23.11
CA GLY A 72 -7.09 3.02 23.24
C GLY A 72 -6.75 1.61 23.74
N ALA A 73 -5.63 1.06 23.28
CA ALA A 73 -5.12 -0.24 23.71
C ALA A 73 -4.48 -0.23 25.11
N SER A 74 -3.96 0.91 25.57
CA SER A 74 -3.31 1.02 26.89
C SER A 74 -4.26 1.18 28.08
N VAL A 75 -5.53 1.50 27.84
CA VAL A 75 -6.55 1.58 28.90
C VAL A 75 -6.88 0.15 29.36
N GLU A 76 -7.01 -0.08 30.67
CA GLU A 76 -7.14 -1.41 31.27
C GLU A 76 -8.31 -2.25 30.73
N SER A 77 -9.42 -1.60 30.38
CA SER A 77 -10.59 -2.23 29.73
C SER A 77 -10.58 -2.14 28.20
N GLY A 78 -9.60 -1.45 27.62
CA GLY A 78 -9.60 -0.99 26.23
C GLY A 78 -10.66 0.08 26.00
N SER A 79 -10.29 1.22 25.43
CA SER A 79 -11.27 2.23 25.03
C SER A 79 -11.72 1.98 23.60
N THR A 80 -12.86 1.31 23.43
CA THR A 80 -13.46 1.06 22.10
C THR A 80 -13.63 2.35 21.30
N ALA A 81 -13.99 3.46 21.97
CA ALA A 81 -14.12 4.77 21.32
C ALA A 81 -12.79 5.26 20.74
N LEU A 82 -11.69 5.17 21.49
CA LEU A 82 -10.36 5.56 21.01
C LEU A 82 -9.85 4.63 19.89
N LEU A 83 -10.14 3.32 20.00
CA LEU A 83 -9.78 2.36 18.95
C LEU A 83 -10.52 2.65 17.65
N ILE A 84 -11.84 2.92 17.72
CA ILE A 84 -12.65 3.32 16.56
C ILE A 84 -12.14 4.65 15.99
N ALA A 85 -11.88 5.65 16.85
CA ALA A 85 -11.36 6.94 16.42
C ALA A 85 -9.99 6.81 15.73
N GLY A 86 -9.09 6.00 16.29
CA GLY A 86 -7.78 5.71 15.70
C GLY A 86 -7.88 5.00 14.36
N ALA A 87 -8.74 3.96 14.25
CA ALA A 87 -8.97 3.24 13.01
C ALA A 87 -9.61 4.12 11.93
N ALA A 88 -10.59 4.96 12.31
CA ALA A 88 -11.21 5.92 11.40
C ALA A 88 -10.18 6.97 10.93
N THR A 89 -9.36 7.50 11.84
CA THR A 89 -8.29 8.45 11.51
C THR A 89 -7.27 7.82 10.57
N TYR A 90 -6.82 6.59 10.83
CA TYR A 90 -5.91 5.85 9.94
C TYR A 90 -6.49 5.70 8.52
N THR A 91 -7.76 5.30 8.44
CA THR A 91 -8.41 4.99 7.15
C THR A 91 -8.70 6.25 6.34
N LEU A 92 -9.12 7.35 7.00
CA LEU A 92 -9.65 8.54 6.33
C LEU A 92 -8.64 9.67 6.18
N SER A 93 -7.60 9.76 7.02
CA SER A 93 -6.66 10.88 7.02
C SER A 93 -6.02 11.12 5.64
N SER A 94 -5.38 10.09 5.09
CA SER A 94 -4.72 10.18 3.78
C SER A 94 -5.69 10.46 2.63
N PRO A 95 -6.83 9.74 2.47
CA PRO A 95 -7.82 10.08 1.44
C PRO A 95 -8.31 11.52 1.50
N ILE A 96 -8.55 12.07 2.70
CA ILE A 96 -8.95 13.47 2.88
C ILE A 96 -7.84 14.41 2.40
N ILE A 97 -6.57 14.14 2.76
CA ILE A 97 -5.43 14.95 2.35
C ILE A 97 -5.22 14.89 0.84
N HIS A 98 -5.31 13.71 0.20
CA HIS A 98 -5.23 13.61 -1.26
C HIS A 98 -6.35 14.36 -1.97
N LEU A 99 -7.58 14.32 -1.45
CA LEU A 99 -8.69 15.09 -1.99
C LEU A 99 -8.49 16.60 -1.83
N ALA A 100 -7.89 17.05 -0.72
CA ALA A 100 -7.56 18.45 -0.50
C ALA A 100 -6.55 18.99 -1.53
N HIS A 101 -5.67 18.13 -2.06
CA HIS A 101 -4.74 18.46 -3.16
C HIS A 101 -5.31 18.15 -4.55
N GLY A 102 -6.63 17.93 -4.68
CA GLY A 102 -7.29 17.64 -5.95
C GLY A 102 -6.94 16.28 -6.58
N ASN A 103 -6.26 15.39 -5.85
CA ASN A 103 -5.79 14.11 -6.37
C ASN A 103 -6.76 12.96 -6.04
N MET A 104 -7.91 12.93 -6.72
CA MET A 104 -8.96 11.93 -6.52
C MET A 104 -8.48 10.50 -6.78
N ALA A 105 -7.59 10.31 -7.76
CA ALA A 105 -7.04 9.00 -8.09
C ALA A 105 -6.14 8.46 -6.97
N SER A 106 -5.28 9.30 -6.39
CA SER A 106 -4.50 8.92 -5.21
C SER A 106 -5.41 8.64 -4.01
N ALA A 107 -6.43 9.47 -3.75
CA ALA A 107 -7.36 9.24 -2.64
C ALA A 107 -8.02 7.86 -2.70
N ALA A 108 -8.52 7.44 -3.87
CA ALA A 108 -9.12 6.13 -4.05
C ALA A 108 -8.11 4.98 -3.84
N LYS A 109 -6.87 5.14 -4.34
CA LYS A 109 -5.78 4.18 -4.13
C LYS A 109 -5.43 4.06 -2.64
N SER A 110 -5.36 5.18 -1.91
CA SER A 110 -5.04 5.20 -0.48
C SER A 110 -6.12 4.48 0.34
N VAL A 111 -7.41 4.63 0.02
CA VAL A 111 -8.48 3.83 0.66
C VAL A 111 -8.24 2.34 0.41
N GLY A 112 -8.03 1.95 -0.86
CA GLY A 112 -7.79 0.56 -1.22
C GLY A 112 -6.55 -0.03 -0.54
N LEU A 113 -5.50 0.76 -0.41
CA LEU A 113 -4.24 0.36 0.23
C LEU A 113 -4.40 0.22 1.75
N ASN A 114 -4.96 1.23 2.41
CA ASN A 114 -5.12 1.28 3.88
C ASN A 114 -6.14 0.28 4.39
N VAL A 115 -7.12 -0.13 3.58
CA VAL A 115 -8.06 -1.21 3.96
C VAL A 115 -7.58 -2.56 3.46
N GLY A 116 -7.17 -2.63 2.19
CA GLY A 116 -6.82 -3.88 1.52
C GLY A 116 -5.58 -4.54 2.08
N LEU A 117 -4.47 -3.82 2.27
CA LEU A 117 -3.23 -4.42 2.77
C LEU A 117 -3.39 -4.98 4.19
N PRO A 118 -3.95 -4.25 5.18
CA PRO A 118 -4.16 -4.81 6.51
C PRO A 118 -5.06 -6.04 6.52
N LEU A 119 -6.15 -6.06 5.74
CA LEU A 119 -7.03 -7.22 5.62
C LEU A 119 -6.30 -8.42 5.01
N CYS A 120 -5.51 -8.21 3.96
CA CYS A 120 -4.67 -9.24 3.37
C CYS A 120 -3.62 -9.78 4.35
N GLY A 121 -2.97 -8.89 5.12
CA GLY A 121 -2.00 -9.27 6.14
C GLY A 121 -2.62 -10.10 7.26
N ALA A 122 -3.79 -9.68 7.75
CA ALA A 122 -4.56 -10.42 8.76
C ALA A 122 -4.98 -11.81 8.24
N ALA A 123 -5.53 -11.88 7.03
CA ALA A 123 -5.96 -13.12 6.41
C ALA A 123 -4.80 -14.08 6.16
N LEU A 124 -3.66 -13.57 5.70
CA LEU A 124 -2.44 -14.34 5.51
C LEU A 124 -1.94 -14.89 6.86
N GLY A 125 -1.91 -14.06 7.91
CA GLY A 125 -1.48 -14.50 9.24
C GLY A 125 -2.38 -15.57 9.84
N ALA A 126 -3.69 -15.43 9.70
CA ALA A 126 -4.65 -16.47 10.10
C ALA A 126 -4.41 -17.77 9.32
N SER A 127 -4.18 -17.67 8.01
CA SER A 127 -3.98 -18.83 7.12
C SER A 127 -2.70 -19.60 7.44
N LEU A 128 -1.60 -18.91 7.76
CA LEU A 128 -0.32 -19.53 8.12
C LEU A 128 -0.42 -20.40 9.38
N ILE A 129 -1.20 -19.96 10.38
CA ILE A 129 -1.39 -20.71 11.62
C ILE A 129 -2.34 -21.90 11.41
N CYS A 130 -3.41 -21.74 10.64
CA CYS A 130 -4.30 -22.86 10.34
C CYS A 130 -3.64 -23.92 9.46
N GLY A 131 -2.81 -23.52 8.50
CA GLY A 131 -2.08 -24.43 7.61
C GLY A 131 -1.08 -25.34 8.33
N THR A 132 -0.57 -24.91 9.49
CA THR A 132 0.38 -25.68 10.32
C THR A 132 -0.31 -26.54 11.38
N GLY A 133 -1.65 -26.60 11.39
CA GLY A 133 -2.42 -27.40 12.35
C GLY A 133 -2.68 -26.69 13.69
N GLY A 134 -2.31 -25.41 13.82
CA GLY A 134 -2.51 -24.60 15.02
C GLY A 134 -3.97 -24.21 15.30
N CYS A 135 -4.88 -24.42 14.34
CA CYS A 135 -6.32 -24.13 14.49
C CYS A 135 -7.11 -25.26 15.16
N LYS A 136 -6.45 -26.31 15.68
CA LYS A 136 -7.10 -27.27 16.57
C LYS A 136 -7.43 -26.58 17.90
N SER A 137 -8.64 -26.82 18.41
CA SER A 137 -9.42 -26.11 19.46
C SER A 137 -8.79 -25.90 20.85
N SER A 138 -7.47 -25.96 20.98
CA SER A 138 -6.78 -25.55 22.20
C SER A 138 -6.83 -24.02 22.32
N ARG A 139 -7.16 -23.52 23.52
CA ARG A 139 -7.12 -22.08 23.84
C ARG A 139 -5.76 -21.46 23.48
N PHE A 140 -4.69 -22.23 23.63
CA PHE A 140 -3.33 -21.82 23.27
C PHE A 140 -3.16 -21.60 21.76
N GLY A 141 -3.67 -22.50 20.92
CA GLY A 141 -3.64 -22.34 19.46
C GLY A 141 -4.39 -21.10 18.99
N THR A 142 -5.54 -20.80 19.60
CA THR A 142 -6.31 -19.58 19.30
C THR A 142 -5.52 -18.32 19.63
N VAL A 143 -4.90 -18.23 20.82
CA VAL A 143 -4.11 -17.05 21.22
C VAL A 143 -2.96 -16.81 20.25
N ILE A 144 -2.20 -17.84 19.89
CA ILE A 144 -1.10 -17.70 18.93
C ILE A 144 -1.64 -17.26 17.57
N SER A 145 -2.76 -17.83 17.10
CA SER A 145 -3.35 -17.45 15.81
C SER A 145 -3.72 -15.98 15.74
N VAL A 146 -4.32 -15.44 16.81
CA VAL A 146 -4.72 -14.03 16.90
C VAL A 146 -3.49 -13.14 16.95
N LEU A 147 -2.46 -13.50 17.73
CA LEU A 147 -1.23 -12.72 17.81
C LEU A 147 -0.49 -12.67 16.48
N THR A 148 -0.33 -13.80 15.78
CA THR A 148 0.32 -13.83 14.47
C THR A 148 -0.47 -13.05 13.43
N GLY A 149 -1.81 -13.17 13.43
CA GLY A 149 -2.69 -12.36 12.58
C GLY A 149 -2.53 -10.86 12.85
N ALA A 150 -2.49 -10.46 14.12
CA ALA A 150 -2.32 -9.06 14.52
C ALA A 150 -0.95 -8.50 14.13
N ILE A 151 0.13 -9.27 14.28
CA ILE A 151 1.49 -8.87 13.88
C ILE A 151 1.54 -8.61 12.37
N LEU A 152 1.02 -9.55 11.57
CA LEU A 152 1.04 -9.40 10.11
C LEU A 152 0.12 -8.29 9.63
N ALA A 153 -1.05 -8.11 10.24
CA ALA A 153 -1.92 -6.97 9.98
C ALA A 153 -1.19 -5.63 10.27
N THR A 154 -0.49 -5.54 11.41
CA THR A 154 0.27 -4.33 11.79
C THR A 154 1.42 -4.05 10.83
N ALA A 155 2.16 -5.08 10.41
CA ALA A 155 3.20 -4.92 9.40
C ALA A 155 2.63 -4.44 8.06
N SER A 156 1.45 -4.92 7.68
CA SER A 156 0.74 -4.45 6.48
C SER A 156 0.25 -3.01 6.60
N VAL A 157 -0.19 -2.56 7.78
CA VAL A 157 -0.56 -1.16 8.07
C VAL A 157 0.63 -0.22 7.86
N VAL A 158 1.79 -0.57 8.39
CA VAL A 158 3.04 0.21 8.21
C VAL A 158 3.44 0.22 6.74
N THR A 159 3.36 -0.93 6.07
CA THR A 159 3.66 -1.05 4.64
C THR A 159 2.75 -0.16 3.78
N ALA A 160 1.45 -0.17 4.05
CA ALA A 160 0.48 0.70 3.39
C ALA A 160 0.85 2.18 3.58
N THR A 161 1.18 2.58 4.81
CA THR A 161 1.60 3.94 5.13
C THR A 161 2.84 4.37 4.32
N VAL A 162 3.85 3.52 4.23
CA VAL A 162 5.08 3.80 3.47
C VAL A 162 4.76 3.99 1.99
N ILE A 163 3.99 3.08 1.39
CA ILE A 163 3.60 3.17 -0.02
C ILE A 163 2.80 4.45 -0.30
N ASP A 164 1.86 4.78 0.58
CA ASP A 164 1.00 5.95 0.44
C ASP A 164 1.81 7.26 0.48
N VAL A 165 2.62 7.42 1.53
CA VAL A 165 3.46 8.61 1.75
C VAL A 165 4.52 8.78 0.66
N SER A 166 5.13 7.67 0.20
CA SER A 166 6.24 7.73 -0.76
C SER A 166 5.79 7.79 -2.21
N LEU A 167 4.68 7.15 -2.59
CA LEU A 167 4.28 7.02 -3.99
C LEU A 167 3.06 7.88 -4.34
N LEU A 168 2.11 8.08 -3.42
CA LEU A 168 0.83 8.73 -3.74
C LEU A 168 0.78 10.21 -3.35
N ALA A 169 1.60 10.63 -2.38
CA ALA A 169 1.59 11.99 -1.83
C ALA A 169 2.42 13.01 -2.63
N HIS A 170 2.12 13.10 -3.93
CA HIS A 170 2.68 14.09 -4.84
C HIS A 170 1.58 14.89 -5.52
N GLU A 171 1.83 16.19 -5.65
CA GLU A 171 1.02 17.11 -6.44
C GLU A 171 1.73 17.32 -7.77
N GLU A 172 0.97 17.23 -8.86
CA GLU A 172 1.46 17.48 -10.21
C GLU A 172 1.03 18.88 -10.61
N THR A 173 1.98 19.81 -10.67
CA THR A 173 1.75 21.17 -11.11
C THR A 173 2.29 21.34 -12.53
N PRO A 174 1.50 21.85 -13.49
CA PRO A 174 2.01 22.22 -14.79
C PRO A 174 3.10 23.29 -14.61
N ARG A 175 4.34 22.95 -14.93
CA ARG A 175 5.39 23.96 -14.97
C ARG A 175 5.17 24.78 -16.22
N GLY A 176 4.90 26.08 -16.03
CA GLY A 176 4.79 27.02 -17.15
C GLY A 176 6.01 26.93 -18.06
N ALA A 177 5.82 27.19 -19.35
CA ALA A 177 6.93 27.32 -20.27
C ALA A 177 7.96 28.29 -19.67
N PRO A 178 9.28 28.01 -19.80
CA PRO A 178 10.29 28.96 -19.38
C PRO A 178 9.93 30.32 -19.97
N PRO A 179 9.96 31.41 -19.19
CA PRO A 179 9.70 32.73 -19.75
C PRO A 179 10.62 32.92 -20.94
N THR A 180 10.04 33.21 -22.12
CA THR A 180 10.84 33.53 -23.30
C THR A 180 11.76 34.69 -22.89
N PRO A 181 13.09 34.59 -23.06
CA PRO A 181 13.98 35.64 -22.63
C PRO A 181 13.64 36.94 -23.38
N SER A 182 12.85 37.79 -22.72
CA SER A 182 12.63 39.17 -23.13
C SER A 182 14.00 39.85 -23.10
N GLY A 183 14.43 40.38 -24.24
CA GLY A 183 15.80 40.88 -24.42
C GLY A 183 16.31 41.72 -23.25
N LEU A 184 17.56 41.44 -22.85
CA LEU A 184 18.41 42.26 -21.97
C LEU A 184 17.70 42.93 -20.78
N VAL A 185 17.01 42.16 -19.94
CA VAL A 185 16.69 42.63 -18.59
C VAL A 185 17.98 42.55 -17.75
N PRO A 186 18.41 43.65 -17.08
CA PRO A 186 19.64 43.67 -16.29
C PRO A 186 19.69 42.54 -15.24
N GLU A 187 20.83 41.85 -15.18
CA GLU A 187 21.18 40.74 -14.26
C GLU A 187 20.76 41.01 -12.80
N ALA A 188 20.78 42.28 -12.39
CA ALA A 188 20.48 42.74 -11.03
C ALA A 188 19.05 42.44 -10.53
N ALA A 189 18.09 42.12 -11.41
CA ALA A 189 16.73 41.75 -11.01
C ALA A 189 16.53 40.24 -10.72
N ARG A 190 17.55 39.39 -10.94
CA ARG A 190 17.43 37.92 -10.78
C ARG A 190 17.67 37.40 -9.36
N TYR A 191 17.84 38.27 -8.37
CA TYR A 191 17.98 37.84 -6.99
C TYR A 191 16.60 37.57 -6.39
N GLN A 192 16.09 36.35 -6.57
CA GLN A 192 15.00 35.86 -5.73
C GLN A 192 15.61 35.32 -4.42
N PRO A 193 15.28 35.90 -3.26
CA PRO A 193 15.82 35.43 -1.99
C PRO A 193 15.39 33.97 -1.76
N ILE A 194 16.37 33.10 -1.50
CA ILE A 194 16.18 31.67 -1.16
C ILE A 194 15.24 31.46 0.03
N PHE A 195 15.02 32.49 0.84
CA PHE A 195 14.17 32.44 2.03
C PHE A 195 12.71 32.86 1.79
N GLN A 196 12.31 33.16 0.54
CA GLN A 196 10.90 33.21 0.14
C GLN A 196 10.37 31.83 -0.27
N ALA A 197 10.86 30.76 0.37
CA ALA A 197 10.08 29.53 0.54
C ALA A 197 8.88 29.85 1.45
N GLY A 198 7.95 30.63 0.90
CA GLY A 198 6.71 31.01 1.53
C GLY A 198 5.89 29.75 1.76
N TRP A 199 5.69 29.42 3.02
CA TRP A 199 4.57 28.60 3.44
C TRP A 199 3.30 29.40 3.19
N THR A 200 2.84 29.46 1.94
CA THR A 200 1.48 29.92 1.64
C THR A 200 0.55 28.76 1.96
N PHE A 201 -0.08 28.84 3.14
CA PHE A 201 -1.24 28.03 3.51
C PHE A 201 -2.51 28.63 2.92
#